data_AF-A0A6J3JMD7-F1
#
_entry.id   AF-A0A6J3JMD7-F1
#
_cell.length_a   1.000
_cell.length_b   1.000
_cell.length_c   1.000
_cell.angle_alpha   90.00
_cell.angle_beta   90.00
_cell.angle_gamma   90.00
#
_symmetry.space_group_name_H-M   'P 1'
#
loop_
_entity.id
_entity.type
_entity.pdbx_description
1 polymer ?
#
loop_
_entity_poly.entity_id
_entity_poly.type
_entity_poly.pdbx_seq_one_letter_code
_entity_poly.pdbx_strand_id
1 'polypeptide(L)'
;MIRNTVKRNKNHLKDLSSEGQTKHTNLKQVKIASSKRKTWQPLSKSSRDHLQTMMESVIITILSKSIKEKEEIQYHLNVLKTRLLQLCETLKVPPKKTEDLANVSSLLNVERARDKANEESLALLQEEIDKMVETTELMTGNIQRLKNKIEILASEVEEEEEKVKQMHQINNSGVLSLPELSQKTLKAPTLQKEILALIPNQNALLKDLDILHNSSQMKSMLTFIEEAYKKLDAS
;
A
#
# COMPACT_ATOMS: atom_id res chain seq x y z
N MET A 1 66.11 16.72 103.75
CA MET A 1 65.46 15.69 102.90
C MET A 1 64.77 16.43 101.75
N ILE A 2 65.26 16.52 100.50
CA ILE A 2 65.57 15.48 99.49
C ILE A 2 64.32 14.59 99.28
N ARG A 3 63.61 14.48 98.12
CA ARG A 3 63.93 14.40 96.67
C ARG A 3 62.63 14.75 95.89
N ASN A 4 62.65 15.63 94.88
CA ASN A 4 62.83 15.42 93.42
C ASN A 4 61.65 14.87 92.60
N THR A 5 61.21 15.71 91.63
CA THR A 5 60.88 15.46 90.21
C THR A 5 59.69 14.54 89.88
N VAL A 6 58.80 14.87 88.94
CA VAL A 6 59.06 14.94 87.48
C VAL A 6 58.00 15.81 86.78
N LYS A 7 58.49 16.82 86.02
CA LYS A 7 57.81 17.44 84.87
C LYS A 7 57.76 16.44 83.72
N ARG A 8 56.61 16.23 83.09
CA ARG A 8 56.53 15.57 81.77
C ARG A 8 55.95 16.55 80.75
N ASN A 9 56.76 16.85 79.74
CA ASN A 9 56.42 17.70 78.61
C ASN A 9 56.87 16.99 77.34
N LYS A 10 56.26 17.36 76.20
CA LYS A 10 56.50 16.97 74.79
C LYS A 10 55.59 15.90 74.15
N ASN A 11 54.67 16.43 73.33
CA ASN A 11 54.61 16.26 71.87
C ASN A 11 54.76 14.85 71.30
N HIS A 12 53.67 14.28 70.77
CA HIS A 12 53.64 13.59 69.48
C HIS A 12 52.18 13.23 69.12
N LEU A 13 51.59 13.92 68.13
CA LEU A 13 50.85 13.31 67.03
C LEU A 13 50.47 14.42 66.03
N LYS A 14 51.47 14.86 65.28
CA LYS A 14 51.29 15.43 63.95
C LYS A 14 51.63 14.30 62.98
N ASP A 15 50.88 14.25 61.89
CA ASP A 15 51.00 13.35 60.73
C ASP A 15 50.45 11.93 60.85
N LEU A 16 49.17 11.82 60.48
CA LEU A 16 48.75 10.86 59.46
C LEU A 16 47.94 11.63 58.38
N SER A 17 48.65 12.48 57.64
CA SER A 17 48.21 12.85 56.29
C SER A 17 48.54 11.67 55.38
N SER A 18 47.58 10.76 55.20
CA SER A 18 47.69 9.73 54.17
C SER A 18 47.35 10.38 52.83
N GLU A 19 48.41 10.65 52.08
CA GLU A 19 48.37 10.98 50.67
C GLU A 19 47.75 9.81 49.89
N GLY A 20 46.49 9.99 49.52
CA GLY A 20 45.70 9.03 48.77
C GLY A 20 44.76 9.83 47.88
N GLN A 21 45.30 10.28 46.75
CA GLN A 21 44.65 11.13 45.77
C GLN A 21 43.55 10.38 45.02
N THR A 22 42.39 10.17 45.65
CA THR A 22 41.15 9.88 44.91
C THR A 22 40.43 11.18 44.66
N LYS A 23 40.26 11.51 43.38
CA LYS A 23 39.58 12.69 42.85
C LYS A 23 38.13 12.74 43.36
N HIS A 24 37.93 13.23 44.57
CA HIS A 24 36.60 13.53 45.07
C HIS A 24 36.07 14.69 44.24
N THR A 25 35.01 14.42 43.49
CA THR A 25 34.15 15.44 42.90
C THR A 25 33.85 16.46 43.99
N ASN A 26 34.35 17.68 43.81
CA ASN A 26 34.09 18.79 44.72
C ASN A 26 32.59 19.12 44.66
N LEU A 27 31.80 18.44 45.48
CA LEU A 27 30.41 18.78 45.72
C LEU A 27 30.40 20.18 46.32
N LYS A 28 30.05 21.18 45.50
CA LYS A 28 29.85 22.55 45.96
C LYS A 28 28.81 22.51 47.07
N GLN A 29 29.26 22.62 48.32
CA GLN A 29 28.36 22.76 49.45
C GLN A 29 27.67 24.12 49.34
N VAL A 30 26.41 24.10 48.91
CA VAL A 30 25.57 25.29 48.90
C VAL A 30 25.29 25.66 50.35
N LYS A 31 26.00 26.66 50.86
CA LYS A 31 25.82 27.17 52.21
C LYS A 31 24.52 27.98 52.26
N ILE A 32 23.43 27.32 52.61
CA ILE A 32 22.11 27.95 52.74
C ILE A 32 22.10 28.81 54.01
N ALA A 33 21.76 30.08 53.89
CA ALA A 33 21.61 30.99 55.02
C ALA A 33 20.60 30.44 56.04
N SER A 34 20.90 30.54 57.33
CA SER A 34 20.08 30.02 58.42
C SER A 34 18.65 30.57 58.42
N SER A 35 18.46 31.80 57.91
CA SER A 35 17.15 32.44 57.71
C SER A 35 16.24 31.65 56.75
N LYS A 36 16.78 31.10 55.66
CA LYS A 36 16.03 30.30 54.68
C LYS A 36 15.66 28.90 55.22
N ARG A 37 16.35 28.40 56.26
CA ARG A 37 16.03 27.12 56.92
C ARG A 37 14.82 27.23 57.86
N LYS A 38 14.42 28.45 58.25
CA LYS A 38 13.25 28.67 59.12
C LYS A 38 11.92 28.36 58.43
N THR A 39 11.86 28.45 57.09
CA THR A 39 10.66 28.15 56.29
C THR A 39 10.55 26.67 55.89
N TRP A 40 11.54 25.85 56.29
CA TRP A 40 11.55 24.43 55.95
C TRP A 40 10.53 23.67 56.78
N GLN A 41 9.77 22.82 56.11
CA GLN A 41 8.70 22.03 56.70
C GLN A 41 9.23 20.64 57.05
N PRO A 42 8.67 19.98 58.08
CA PRO A 42 8.89 18.55 58.29
C PRO A 42 8.50 17.75 57.05
N LEU A 43 9.16 16.62 56.84
CA LEU A 43 8.86 15.73 55.72
C LEU A 43 7.39 15.27 55.77
N SER A 44 6.68 15.38 54.65
CA SER A 44 5.26 15.01 54.58
C SER A 44 5.06 13.52 54.86
N LYS A 45 3.90 13.17 55.44
CA LYS A 45 3.56 11.77 55.79
C LYS A 45 3.63 10.85 54.57
N SER A 46 3.04 11.25 53.44
CA SER A 46 3.08 10.48 52.19
C SER A 46 4.51 10.20 51.70
N SER A 47 5.43 11.16 51.80
CA SER A 47 6.83 10.93 51.41
C SER A 47 7.56 10.00 52.39
N ARG A 48 7.22 10.06 53.69
CA ARG A 48 7.74 9.11 54.69
C ARG A 48 7.23 7.69 54.43
N ASP A 49 5.93 7.53 54.18
CA ASP A 49 5.31 6.25 53.87
C ASP A 49 5.95 5.63 52.60
N HIS A 50 6.16 6.43 51.55
CA HIS A 50 6.86 5.98 50.34
C HIS A 50 8.30 5.54 50.61
N LEU A 51 9.08 6.32 51.38
CA LEU A 51 10.43 5.95 51.77
C LEU A 51 10.45 4.66 52.60
N GLN A 52 9.48 4.48 53.50
CA GLN A 52 9.31 3.25 54.26
C GLN A 52 9.03 2.05 53.35
N THR A 53 8.09 2.17 52.40
CA THR A 53 7.80 1.10 51.42
C THR A 53 9.02 0.77 50.56
N MET A 54 9.78 1.77 50.13
CA MET A 54 11.03 1.54 49.37
C MET A 54 12.06 0.79 50.20
N MET A 55 12.25 1.15 51.47
CA MET A 55 13.15 0.42 52.38
C MET A 55 12.68 -1.02 52.59
N GLU A 56 11.39 -1.24 52.82
CA GLU A 56 10.81 -2.58 52.96
C GLU A 56 11.04 -3.43 51.69
N SER A 57 10.85 -2.86 50.51
CA SER A 57 11.13 -3.51 49.22
C SER A 57 12.60 -3.89 49.06
N VAL A 58 13.52 -2.99 49.42
CA VAL A 58 14.97 -3.27 49.38
C VAL A 58 15.34 -4.38 50.38
N ILE A 59 14.77 -4.36 51.59
CA ILE A 59 14.98 -5.40 52.59
C ILE A 59 14.52 -6.76 52.05
N ILE A 60 13.32 -6.84 51.48
CA ILE A 60 12.79 -8.07 50.85
C ILE A 60 13.73 -8.54 49.73
N THR A 61 14.22 -7.63 48.90
CA THR A 61 15.13 -7.93 47.79
C THR A 61 16.49 -8.45 48.27
N ILE A 62 17.00 -7.94 49.39
CA ILE A 62 18.26 -8.42 49.98
C ILE A 62 18.05 -9.81 50.60
N LEU A 63 16.96 -10.00 51.34
CA LEU A 63 16.64 -11.27 52.00
C LEU A 63 16.33 -12.40 51.01
N SER A 64 15.76 -12.07 49.84
CA SER A 64 15.53 -13.06 48.78
C SER A 64 16.83 -13.54 48.12
N LYS A 65 17.87 -12.69 48.12
CA LYS A 65 19.19 -13.01 47.53
C LYS A 65 20.15 -13.68 48.53
N SER A 66 19.97 -13.48 49.83
CA SER A 66 20.79 -14.14 50.86
C SER A 66 20.41 -15.61 51.03
N ILE A 67 21.41 -16.51 50.98
CA ILE A 67 21.21 -17.97 51.09
C ILE A 67 21.37 -18.46 52.55
N LYS A 68 22.13 -17.73 53.39
CA LYS A 68 22.38 -18.04 54.81
C LYS A 68 22.16 -16.79 55.67
N GLU A 69 21.94 -16.97 56.98
CA GLU A 69 21.86 -15.91 58.01
C GLU A 69 20.75 -14.86 57.77
N LYS A 70 19.60 -15.29 57.22
CA LYS A 70 18.48 -14.40 56.87
C LYS A 70 17.94 -13.64 58.09
N GLU A 71 17.84 -14.31 59.22
CA GLU A 71 17.29 -13.76 60.46
C GLU A 71 18.16 -12.64 61.03
N GLU A 72 19.49 -12.82 61.00
CA GLU A 72 20.45 -11.83 61.49
C GLU A 72 20.56 -10.63 60.54
N ILE A 73 20.58 -10.88 59.22
CA ILE A 73 20.50 -9.84 58.20
C ILE A 73 19.19 -9.04 58.34
N GLN A 74 18.05 -9.70 58.53
CA GLN A 74 16.77 -9.06 58.73
C GLN A 74 16.75 -8.19 60.00
N TYR A 75 17.33 -8.67 61.10
CA TYR A 75 17.45 -7.90 62.34
C TYR A 75 18.23 -6.60 62.13
N HIS A 76 19.43 -6.69 61.55
CA HIS A 76 20.26 -5.51 61.30
C HIS A 76 19.62 -4.52 60.32
N LEU A 77 18.96 -5.03 59.27
CA LEU A 77 18.24 -4.19 58.31
C LEU A 77 17.04 -3.49 58.94
N ASN A 78 16.32 -4.15 59.84
CA ASN A 78 15.21 -3.54 60.58
C ASN A 78 15.69 -2.47 61.56
N VAL A 79 16.81 -2.68 62.24
CA VAL A 79 17.43 -1.65 63.10
C VAL A 79 17.87 -0.43 62.28
N LEU A 80 18.43 -0.66 61.09
CA LEU A 80 18.79 0.43 60.18
C LEU A 80 17.56 1.19 59.68
N LYS A 81 16.50 0.47 59.30
CA LYS A 81 15.21 1.04 58.89
C LYS A 81 14.63 1.94 59.98
N THR A 82 14.52 1.48 61.22
CA THR A 82 13.93 2.27 62.32
C THR A 82 14.75 3.52 62.61
N ARG A 83 16.08 3.42 62.64
CA ARG A 83 16.97 4.57 62.83
C ARG A 83 16.84 5.62 61.72
N LEU A 84 16.74 5.16 60.47
CA LEU A 84 16.59 6.05 59.33
C LEU A 84 15.21 6.73 59.32
N LEU A 85 14.14 6.02 59.66
CA LEU A 85 12.80 6.60 59.79
C LEU A 85 12.75 7.69 60.87
N GLN A 86 13.40 7.48 62.02
CA GLN A 86 13.52 8.50 63.07
C GLN A 86 14.26 9.76 62.58
N LEU A 87 15.32 9.60 61.78
CA LEU A 87 15.99 10.73 61.15
C LEU A 87 15.06 11.46 60.16
N CYS A 88 14.28 10.72 59.39
CA CYS A 88 13.30 11.30 58.45
C CYS A 88 12.18 12.08 59.16
N GLU A 89 11.83 11.77 60.41
CA GLU A 89 10.87 12.54 61.21
C GLU A 89 11.38 13.92 61.62
N THR A 90 12.67 14.01 61.94
CA THR A 90 13.33 15.26 62.33
C THR A 90 13.88 16.05 61.15
N LEU A 91 13.92 15.43 59.96
CA LEU A 91 14.41 16.04 58.74
C LEU A 91 13.46 17.14 58.26
N LYS A 92 13.96 18.37 58.27
CA LYS A 92 13.29 19.51 57.64
C LYS A 92 13.70 19.57 56.18
N VAL A 93 12.74 19.79 55.31
CA VAL A 93 12.93 19.91 53.85
C VAL A 93 12.39 21.24 53.35
N PRO A 94 12.99 21.80 52.28
CA PRO A 94 12.44 22.97 51.61
C PRO A 94 10.98 22.74 51.20
N PRO A 95 10.10 23.76 51.31
CA PRO A 95 8.72 23.65 50.84
C PRO A 95 8.69 23.39 49.33
N LYS A 96 7.87 22.43 48.90
CA LYS A 96 7.67 22.10 47.48
C LYS A 96 6.95 23.28 46.81
N LYS A 97 7.46 23.75 45.67
CA LYS A 97 6.74 24.68 44.79
C LYS A 97 5.67 23.90 44.04
N THR A 98 4.42 23.99 44.48
CA THR A 98 3.29 23.22 43.93
C THR A 98 2.78 23.75 42.60
N GLU A 99 3.16 24.97 42.22
CA GLU A 99 2.83 25.60 40.93
C GLU A 99 3.37 24.78 39.74
N ASP A 100 4.61 24.30 39.84
CA ASP A 100 5.23 23.48 38.79
C ASP A 100 4.47 22.15 38.59
N LEU A 101 3.87 21.59 39.64
CA LEU A 101 3.12 20.33 39.58
C LEU A 101 1.73 20.50 38.97
N ALA A 102 1.07 21.65 39.19
CA ALA A 102 -0.21 21.97 38.57
C ALA A 102 -0.07 22.06 37.04
N ASN A 103 1.04 22.62 36.55
CA ASN A 103 1.36 22.68 35.12
C ASN A 103 1.54 21.29 34.49
N VAL A 104 2.09 20.32 35.24
CA VAL A 104 2.23 18.95 34.76
C VAL A 104 0.88 18.24 34.68
N SER A 105 -0.02 18.47 35.65
CA SER A 105 -1.38 17.91 35.65
C SER A 105 -2.23 18.46 34.49
N SER A 106 -2.17 19.77 34.24
CA SER A 106 -2.89 20.37 33.10
C SER A 106 -2.35 19.84 31.77
N LEU A 107 -1.03 19.72 31.61
CA LEU A 107 -0.41 19.13 30.43
C LEU A 107 -0.87 17.67 30.20
N LEU A 108 -0.93 16.86 31.27
CA LEU A 108 -1.41 15.47 31.19
C LEU A 108 -2.86 15.38 30.72
N ASN A 109 -3.73 16.30 31.16
CA ASN A 109 -5.13 16.31 30.73
C ASN A 109 -5.29 16.73 29.27
N VAL A 110 -4.51 17.71 28.81
CA VAL A 110 -4.46 18.10 27.39
C VAL A 110 -3.97 16.92 26.54
N GLU A 111 -2.94 16.22 27.01
CA GLU A 111 -2.41 15.05 26.32
C GLU A 111 -3.46 13.94 26.19
N ARG A 112 -4.16 13.63 27.28
CA ARG A 112 -5.23 12.62 27.26
C ARG A 112 -6.38 13.00 26.32
N ALA A 113 -6.75 14.28 26.26
CA ALA A 113 -7.78 14.75 25.34
C ALA A 113 -7.34 14.61 23.88
N ARG A 114 -6.07 14.90 23.59
CA ARG A 114 -5.47 14.70 22.27
C ARG A 114 -5.41 13.22 21.89
N ASP A 115 -5.01 12.35 22.81
CA ASP A 115 -4.98 10.91 22.58
C ASP A 115 -6.36 10.36 22.24
N LYS A 116 -7.40 10.79 22.96
CA LYS A 116 -8.78 10.39 22.67
C LYS A 116 -9.23 10.84 21.27
N ALA A 117 -8.95 12.10 20.90
CA ALA A 117 -9.29 12.61 19.57
C ALA A 117 -8.54 11.85 18.45
N ASN A 118 -7.29 11.47 18.70
CA ASN A 118 -6.50 10.67 17.76
C ASN A 118 -7.08 9.26 17.61
N GLU A 119 -7.53 8.63 18.71
CA GLU A 119 -8.17 7.32 18.69
C GLU A 119 -9.47 7.35 17.88
N GLU A 120 -10.31 8.36 18.08
CA GLU A 120 -11.53 8.58 17.29
C GLU A 120 -11.19 8.79 15.79
N SER A 121 -10.17 9.60 15.48
CA SER A 121 -9.71 9.80 14.10
C SER A 121 -9.15 8.52 13.47
N LEU A 122 -8.46 7.67 14.23
CA LEU A 122 -7.94 6.40 13.76
C LEU A 122 -9.08 5.43 13.44
N ALA A 123 -10.13 5.39 14.28
CA ALA A 123 -11.31 4.58 14.02
C ALA A 123 -12.01 4.98 12.71
N LEU A 124 -12.15 6.29 12.45
CA LEU A 124 -12.72 6.80 11.19
C LEU A 124 -11.87 6.41 9.97
N LEU A 125 -10.55 6.49 10.09
CA LEU A 125 -9.65 6.08 9.00
C LEU A 125 -9.74 4.58 8.73
N GLN A 126 -9.88 3.75 9.76
CA GLN A 126 -10.08 2.32 9.59
C GLN A 126 -11.40 2.01 8.87
N GLU A 127 -12.49 2.70 9.24
CA GLU A 127 -13.79 2.54 8.57
C GLU A 127 -13.72 2.91 7.08
N GLU A 128 -12.99 3.97 6.72
CA GLU A 128 -12.81 4.37 5.32
C GLU A 128 -11.97 3.35 4.53
N ILE A 129 -10.93 2.78 5.15
CA ILE A 129 -10.16 1.69 4.56
C ILE A 129 -11.05 0.48 4.29
N ASP A 130 -11.87 0.08 5.27
CA ASP A 130 -12.74 -1.08 5.13
C ASP A 130 -13.76 -0.89 3.99
N LYS A 131 -14.34 0.31 3.86
CA LYS A 131 -15.22 0.68 2.73
C LYS A 131 -14.52 0.62 1.38
N MET A 132 -13.28 1.12 1.30
CA MET A 132 -12.50 1.04 0.05
C MET A 132 -12.15 -0.40 -0.31
N VAL A 133 -11.83 -1.23 0.69
CA VAL A 133 -11.55 -2.67 0.48
C VAL A 133 -12.79 -3.36 -0.07
N GLU A 134 -13.95 -3.21 0.56
CA GLU A 134 -15.22 -3.78 0.08
C GLU A 134 -15.53 -3.34 -1.36
N THR A 135 -15.35 -2.05 -1.66
CA THR A 135 -15.56 -1.51 -3.01
C THR A 135 -14.58 -2.13 -4.02
N THR A 136 -13.32 -2.29 -3.63
CA THR A 136 -12.28 -2.87 -4.48
C THR A 136 -12.53 -4.35 -4.74
N GLU A 137 -12.97 -5.10 -3.72
CA GLU A 137 -13.36 -6.50 -3.86
C GLU A 137 -14.56 -6.67 -4.80
N LEU A 138 -15.59 -5.83 -4.65
CA LEU A 138 -16.75 -5.79 -5.54
C LEU A 138 -16.33 -5.50 -6.99
N MET A 139 -15.49 -4.49 -7.21
CA MET A 139 -14.97 -4.15 -8.53
C MET A 139 -14.16 -5.29 -9.14
N THR A 140 -13.30 -5.93 -8.34
CA THR A 140 -12.50 -7.08 -8.77
C THR A 140 -13.39 -8.25 -9.19
N GLY A 141 -14.43 -8.56 -8.41
CA GLY A 141 -15.42 -9.58 -8.76
C GLY A 141 -16.18 -9.26 -10.05
N ASN A 142 -16.52 -7.98 -10.27
CA ASN A 142 -17.15 -7.53 -11.52
C ASN A 142 -16.21 -7.66 -12.72
N ILE A 143 -14.93 -7.29 -12.58
CA ILE A 143 -13.91 -7.44 -13.62
C ILE A 143 -13.75 -8.92 -14.00
N GLN A 144 -13.66 -9.81 -13.01
CA GLN A 144 -13.54 -11.25 -13.26
C GLN A 144 -14.78 -11.81 -13.98
N ARG A 145 -15.98 -11.38 -13.57
CA ARG A 145 -17.23 -11.77 -14.25
C ARG A 145 -17.25 -11.31 -15.71
N LEU A 146 -16.84 -10.07 -15.97
CA LEU A 146 -16.77 -9.53 -17.33
C LEU A 146 -15.73 -10.26 -18.17
N LYS A 147 -14.56 -10.55 -17.60
CA LYS A 147 -13.51 -11.34 -18.26
C LYS A 147 -14.03 -12.71 -18.70
N ASN A 148 -14.73 -13.43 -17.81
CA ASN A 148 -15.32 -14.73 -18.15
C ASN A 148 -16.36 -14.62 -19.27
N LYS A 149 -17.19 -13.56 -19.27
CA LYS A 149 -18.17 -13.32 -20.34
C LYS A 149 -17.48 -13.06 -21.69
N ILE A 150 -16.41 -12.26 -21.69
CA ILE A 150 -15.63 -11.99 -22.91
C ILE A 150 -15.01 -13.27 -23.43
N GLU A 151 -14.46 -14.12 -22.57
CA GLU A 151 -13.88 -15.40 -22.95
C GLU A 151 -14.91 -16.35 -23.59
N ILE A 152 -16.10 -16.45 -22.98
CA ILE A 152 -17.22 -17.25 -23.55
C ILE A 152 -17.61 -16.71 -24.92
N LEU A 153 -17.86 -15.40 -25.04
CA LEU A 153 -18.25 -14.79 -26.31
C LEU A 153 -17.15 -14.93 -27.37
N ALA A 154 -15.88 -14.83 -27.00
CA ALA A 154 -14.78 -15.06 -27.92
C ALA A 154 -14.77 -16.50 -28.46
N SER A 155 -15.03 -17.49 -27.59
CA SER A 155 -15.13 -18.90 -28.03
C SER A 155 -16.34 -19.16 -28.94
N GLU A 156 -17.48 -18.52 -28.67
CA GLU A 156 -18.68 -18.64 -29.50
C GLU A 156 -18.47 -18.00 -30.88
N VAL A 157 -17.82 -16.84 -30.94
CA VAL A 157 -17.45 -16.18 -32.20
C VAL A 157 -16.48 -17.04 -33.02
N GLU A 158 -15.45 -17.61 -32.39
CA GLU A 158 -14.52 -18.53 -33.08
C GLU A 158 -15.26 -19.76 -33.65
N GLU A 159 -16.19 -20.34 -32.89
CA GLU A 159 -17.00 -21.48 -33.36
C GLU A 159 -17.87 -21.11 -34.57
N GLU A 160 -18.54 -19.96 -34.54
CA GLU A 160 -19.35 -19.48 -35.66
C GLU A 160 -18.50 -19.11 -36.87
N GLU A 161 -17.31 -18.54 -36.68
CA GLU A 161 -16.36 -18.30 -37.78
C GLU A 161 -15.94 -19.60 -38.46
N GLU A 162 -15.64 -20.65 -37.69
CA GLU A 162 -15.32 -21.98 -38.25
C GLU A 162 -16.51 -22.61 -38.99
N LYS A 163 -17.74 -22.46 -38.49
CA LYS A 163 -18.96 -22.88 -39.22
C LYS A 163 -19.11 -22.13 -40.55
N VAL A 164 -18.92 -20.81 -40.54
CA VAL A 164 -19.00 -19.98 -41.75
C VAL A 164 -17.90 -20.35 -42.75
N LYS A 165 -16.67 -20.62 -42.29
CA LYS A 165 -15.58 -21.11 -43.14
C LYS A 165 -15.92 -22.47 -43.76
N GLN A 166 -16.47 -23.41 -42.99
CA GLN A 166 -16.92 -24.70 -43.50
C GLN A 166 -18.04 -24.54 -44.54
N MET A 167 -19.04 -23.70 -44.27
CA MET A 167 -20.11 -23.40 -45.23
C MET A 167 -19.58 -22.75 -46.51
N HIS A 168 -18.61 -21.84 -46.40
CA HIS A 168 -17.94 -21.25 -47.57
C HIS A 168 -17.11 -22.28 -48.34
N GLN A 169 -16.42 -23.21 -47.68
CA GLN A 169 -15.73 -24.32 -48.35
C GLN A 169 -16.71 -25.22 -49.11
N ILE A 170 -17.88 -25.52 -48.52
CA ILE A 170 -18.95 -26.26 -49.18
C ILE A 170 -19.48 -25.46 -50.39
N ASN A 171 -19.69 -24.15 -50.26
CA ASN A 171 -20.18 -23.28 -51.34
C ASN A 171 -19.12 -22.97 -52.41
N ASN A 172 -17.82 -23.15 -52.13
CA ASN A 172 -16.76 -23.08 -53.14
C ASN A 172 -16.76 -24.29 -54.07
N SER A 173 -17.44 -25.39 -53.71
CA SER A 173 -17.82 -26.44 -54.67
C SER A 173 -19.11 -26.12 -55.47
N GLY A 174 -19.68 -24.94 -55.22
CA GLY A 174 -21.01 -24.52 -55.63
C GLY A 174 -21.04 -23.14 -56.30
N VAL A 175 -20.03 -22.78 -57.09
CA VAL A 175 -20.39 -22.29 -58.44
C VAL A 175 -21.11 -23.48 -59.04
N LEU A 176 -22.40 -23.32 -59.38
CA LEU A 176 -23.28 -24.35 -59.96
C LEU A 176 -22.45 -25.52 -60.47
N SER A 177 -22.62 -26.73 -59.92
CA SER A 177 -21.82 -27.95 -60.19
C SER A 177 -21.90 -28.37 -61.66
N LEU A 178 -21.51 -27.46 -62.52
CA LEU A 178 -21.55 -27.48 -63.95
C LEU A 178 -20.22 -28.07 -64.34
N PRO A 179 -20.23 -29.06 -65.24
CA PRO A 179 -19.02 -29.55 -65.85
C PRO A 179 -18.21 -28.36 -66.35
N GLU A 180 -16.93 -28.30 -65.97
CA GLU A 180 -16.02 -27.26 -66.43
C GLU A 180 -16.00 -27.28 -67.96
N LEU A 181 -16.60 -26.26 -68.59
CA LEU A 181 -16.69 -26.21 -70.04
C LEU A 181 -15.28 -26.15 -70.60
N SER A 182 -14.95 -27.12 -71.47
CA SER A 182 -13.58 -27.24 -71.98
C SER A 182 -13.12 -25.92 -72.62
N GLN A 183 -11.88 -25.52 -72.34
CA GLN A 183 -11.30 -24.30 -72.93
C GLN A 183 -11.28 -24.33 -74.47
N LYS A 184 -11.44 -25.51 -75.09
CA LYS A 184 -11.57 -25.67 -76.54
C LYS A 184 -12.89 -25.11 -77.06
N THR A 185 -13.96 -25.20 -76.29
CA THR A 185 -15.29 -24.67 -76.65
C THR A 185 -15.32 -23.15 -76.48
N LEU A 186 -14.66 -22.62 -75.44
CA LEU A 186 -14.57 -21.18 -75.18
C LEU A 186 -13.64 -20.43 -76.16
N LYS A 187 -12.61 -21.11 -76.67
CA LYS A 187 -11.67 -20.57 -77.67
C LYS A 187 -12.05 -20.93 -79.12
N ALA A 188 -13.16 -21.63 -79.33
CA ALA A 188 -13.65 -21.91 -80.68
C ALA A 188 -13.96 -20.57 -81.38
N PRO A 189 -13.46 -20.33 -82.60
CA PRO A 189 -13.90 -19.20 -83.40
C PRO A 189 -15.43 -19.23 -83.49
N THR A 190 -16.10 -18.08 -83.34
CA THR A 190 -17.54 -18.00 -83.59
C THR A 190 -17.83 -18.50 -85.00
N LEU A 191 -18.97 -19.18 -85.20
CA LEU A 191 -19.39 -19.73 -86.50
C LEU A 191 -19.23 -18.70 -87.65
N GLN A 192 -19.50 -17.43 -87.37
CA GLN A 192 -19.30 -16.32 -88.32
C GLN A 192 -17.84 -16.20 -88.79
N LYS A 193 -16.85 -16.33 -87.89
CA LYS A 193 -15.42 -16.29 -88.24
C LYS A 193 -15.00 -17.51 -89.06
N GLU A 194 -15.58 -18.67 -88.79
CA GLU A 194 -15.31 -19.89 -89.53
C GLU A 194 -15.90 -19.82 -90.95
N ILE A 195 -17.16 -19.39 -91.09
CA ILE A 195 -17.81 -19.16 -92.39
C ILE A 195 -17.02 -18.13 -93.21
N LEU A 196 -16.59 -17.03 -92.60
CA LEU A 196 -15.81 -15.99 -93.28
C LEU A 196 -14.45 -16.49 -93.77
N ALA A 197 -13.80 -17.40 -93.05
CA ALA A 197 -12.52 -18.00 -93.45
C ALA A 197 -12.63 -18.95 -94.66
N LEU A 198 -13.83 -19.48 -94.93
CA LEU A 198 -14.08 -20.35 -96.10
C LEU A 198 -14.36 -19.57 -97.40
N ILE A 199 -14.62 -18.26 -97.34
CA ILE A 199 -15.01 -17.46 -98.51
C ILE A 199 -13.78 -16.78 -99.15
N PRO A 200 -13.44 -17.08 -100.42
CA PRO A 200 -12.39 -16.35 -101.14
C PRO A 200 -12.77 -14.88 -101.33
N ASN A 201 -11.83 -13.96 -101.08
CA ASN A 201 -12.04 -12.50 -101.16
C ASN A 201 -12.98 -11.90 -100.08
N GLN A 202 -12.90 -12.43 -98.85
CA GLN A 202 -13.65 -11.99 -97.66
C GLN A 202 -13.67 -10.46 -97.45
N ASN A 203 -12.53 -9.78 -97.63
CA ASN A 203 -12.42 -8.35 -97.33
C ASN A 203 -13.17 -7.47 -98.32
N ALA A 204 -13.34 -7.89 -99.58
CA ALA A 204 -14.16 -7.17 -100.55
C ALA A 204 -15.65 -7.34 -100.22
N LEU A 205 -16.07 -8.57 -99.93
CA LEU A 205 -17.46 -8.86 -99.57
C LEU A 205 -17.90 -8.14 -98.29
N LEU A 206 -17.02 -8.03 -97.28
CA LEU A 206 -17.32 -7.24 -96.07
C LEU A 206 -17.49 -5.75 -96.38
N LYS A 207 -16.70 -5.18 -97.30
CA LYS A 207 -16.85 -3.78 -97.72
C LYS A 207 -18.13 -3.56 -98.49
N ASP A 208 -18.48 -4.46 -99.41
CA ASP A 208 -19.71 -4.38 -100.18
C ASP A 208 -20.94 -4.53 -99.28
N LEU A 209 -20.88 -5.41 -98.28
CA LEU A 209 -21.94 -5.57 -97.28
C LEU A 209 -22.08 -4.33 -96.40
N ASP A 210 -20.98 -3.69 -96.01
CA ASP A 210 -21.02 -2.44 -95.23
C ASP A 210 -21.59 -1.29 -96.06
N ILE A 211 -21.24 -1.19 -97.35
CA ILE A 211 -21.84 -0.23 -98.30
C ILE A 211 -23.35 -0.49 -98.44
N LEU A 212 -23.76 -1.76 -98.58
CA LEU A 212 -25.18 -2.15 -98.68
C LEU A 212 -25.95 -1.84 -97.39
N HIS A 213 -25.40 -2.17 -96.23
CA HIS A 213 -26.01 -1.91 -94.93
C HIS A 213 -26.16 -0.41 -94.66
N ASN A 214 -25.20 0.39 -95.12
CA ASN A 214 -25.24 1.84 -94.97
C ASN A 214 -26.05 2.58 -96.04
N SER A 215 -26.55 1.87 -97.06
CA SER A 215 -27.41 2.42 -98.11
C SER A 215 -28.71 2.99 -97.54
N SER A 216 -29.26 4.02 -98.21
CA SER A 216 -30.51 4.65 -97.78
C SER A 216 -31.70 3.69 -97.86
N GLN A 217 -31.70 2.78 -98.85
CA GLN A 217 -32.75 1.79 -99.03
C GLN A 217 -32.77 0.78 -97.88
N MET A 218 -31.60 0.28 -97.48
CA MET A 218 -31.49 -0.71 -96.39
C MET A 218 -31.85 -0.10 -95.04
N LYS A 219 -31.43 1.16 -94.79
CA LYS A 219 -31.84 1.90 -93.59
C LYS A 219 -33.35 2.11 -93.51
N SER A 220 -33.98 2.49 -94.62
CA SER A 220 -35.44 2.64 -94.69
C SER A 220 -36.16 1.30 -94.44
N MET A 221 -35.64 0.20 -94.98
CA MET A 221 -36.18 -1.14 -94.72
C MET A 221 -36.02 -1.54 -93.25
N LEU A 222 -34.87 -1.26 -92.64
CA LEU A 222 -34.62 -1.56 -91.24
C LEU A 222 -35.56 -0.77 -90.32
N THR A 223 -35.76 0.53 -90.59
CA THR A 223 -36.72 1.34 -89.82
C THR A 223 -38.16 0.84 -89.98
N PHE A 224 -38.53 0.40 -91.18
CA PHE A 224 -39.84 -0.19 -91.42
C PHE A 224 -40.06 -1.49 -90.63
N ILE A 225 -39.06 -2.38 -90.62
CA ILE A 225 -39.11 -3.63 -89.84
C ILE A 225 -39.16 -3.33 -88.35
N GLU A 226 -38.35 -2.39 -87.86
CA GLU A 226 -38.34 -1.98 -86.44
C GLU A 226 -39.69 -1.41 -86.01
N GLU A 227 -40.33 -0.59 -86.85
CA GLU A 227 -41.66 -0.05 -86.57
C GLU A 227 -42.75 -1.14 -86.60
N ALA A 228 -42.63 -2.12 -87.51
CA ALA A 228 -43.51 -3.28 -87.55
C ALA A 228 -43.39 -4.15 -86.28
N TYR A 229 -42.16 -4.38 -85.78
CA TYR A 229 -41.93 -5.08 -84.53
C TYR A 229 -42.46 -4.30 -83.31
N LYS A 230 -42.23 -2.98 -83.26
CA LYS A 230 -42.80 -2.13 -82.19
C LYS A 230 -44.32 -2.18 -82.14
N LYS A 231 -44.98 -2.33 -83.29
CA LYS A 231 -46.44 -2.50 -83.36
C LYS A 231 -46.91 -3.89 -82.96
N LEU A 232 -46.07 -4.92 -83.13
CA LEU A 232 -46.36 -6.29 -82.71
C LEU A 232 -46.20 -6.47 -81.20
N ASP A 233 -45.16 -5.88 -80.59
CA ASP A 233 -44.92 -5.95 -79.14
C ASP A 233 -45.86 -5.05 -78.32
N ALA A 234 -46.56 -4.11 -78.96
CA ALA A 234 -47.57 -3.25 -78.34
C ALA A 234 -49.00 -3.81 -78.44
N SER A 235 -49.17 -5.01 -78.98
CA SER A 235 -50.45 -5.73 -79.07
C SER A 235 -50.51 -6.91 -78.11
#